data_AF-J7LII4-F1
#
_entry.id   AF-J7LII4-F1
#
_cell.length_a   1.000
_cell.length_b   1.000
_cell.length_c   1.000
_cell.angle_alpha   90.00
_cell.angle_beta   90.00
_cell.angle_gamma   90.00
#
_symmetry.space_group_name_H-M   'P 1'
#
loop_
_entity.id
_entity.type
_entity.pdbx_description
1 polymer ?
#
loop_
_entity_poly.entity_id
_entity_poly.type
_entity_poly.pdbx_seq_one_letter_code
_entity_poly.pdbx_strand_id
1 'polypeptide(L)'
;MTQTDADAKPDKEPKRRTGPVTFTKQVVGELRKVRWPTRKELVTYTIVVLVFVVIVLAYVSLLDFAFGEAVTWLYSTFGRPAGV
;
A
#
# COMPACT_ATOMS: atom_id res chain seq x y z
N MET A 1 -39.66 -55.42 40.23
CA MET A 1 -39.14 -55.11 38.88
C MET A 1 -38.81 -53.63 38.85
N THR A 2 -37.53 -53.34 38.85
CA THR A 2 -36.90 -52.02 38.90
C THR A 2 -37.01 -51.36 37.52
N GLN A 3 -37.55 -50.15 37.46
CA GLN A 3 -37.25 -49.23 36.37
C GLN A 3 -36.99 -47.84 36.95
N THR A 4 -35.71 -47.61 37.21
CA THR A 4 -35.12 -46.30 37.41
C THR A 4 -35.01 -45.67 36.04
N ASP A 5 -35.99 -44.87 35.63
CA ASP A 5 -35.85 -43.98 34.47
C ASP A 5 -35.13 -42.70 34.92
N ALA A 6 -33.86 -42.90 35.30
CA ALA A 6 -32.89 -41.84 35.45
C ALA A 6 -32.05 -41.81 34.17
N ASP A 7 -32.42 -40.98 33.18
CA ASP A 7 -31.46 -40.41 32.23
C ASP A 7 -32.06 -39.21 31.50
N ALA A 8 -32.40 -38.15 32.22
CA ALA A 8 -32.58 -36.83 31.62
C ALA A 8 -31.19 -36.21 31.39
N LYS A 9 -30.52 -36.60 30.31
CA LYS A 9 -29.26 -35.97 29.88
C LYS A 9 -29.56 -34.54 29.41
N PRO A 10 -28.83 -33.52 29.89
CA PRO A 10 -29.04 -32.16 29.43
C PRO A 10 -28.40 -32.01 28.04
N ASP A 11 -29.21 -31.70 27.03
CA ASP A 11 -28.74 -31.23 25.72
C ASP A 11 -28.00 -29.91 25.90
N LYS A 12 -26.70 -29.99 26.10
CA LYS A 12 -25.81 -28.83 26.05
C LYS A 12 -25.53 -28.53 24.60
N GLU A 13 -26.34 -27.65 24.00
CA GLU A 13 -25.98 -27.01 22.75
C GLU A 13 -24.62 -26.30 22.91
N PRO A 14 -23.57 -26.68 22.15
CA PRO A 14 -22.32 -25.95 22.21
C PRO A 14 -22.55 -24.59 21.54
N LYS A 15 -22.55 -23.54 22.38
CA LYS A 15 -22.56 -22.12 21.98
C LYS A 15 -21.50 -21.90 20.89
N ARG A 16 -21.96 -21.86 19.64
CA ARG A 16 -21.15 -21.72 18.42
C ARG A 16 -20.52 -20.33 18.38
N ARG A 17 -19.46 -20.12 19.17
CA ARG A 17 -18.56 -18.98 19.01
C ARG A 17 -18.00 -19.09 17.60
N THR A 18 -18.25 -18.08 16.77
CA THR A 18 -17.67 -17.97 15.42
C THR A 18 -16.16 -18.07 15.55
N GLY A 19 -15.61 -19.25 15.32
CA GLY A 19 -14.19 -19.49 15.44
C GLY A 19 -13.41 -18.68 14.39
N PRO A 20 -12.11 -18.45 14.60
CA PRO A 20 -11.24 -17.77 13.63
C PRO A 20 -11.26 -18.44 12.23
N VAL A 21 -11.59 -19.73 12.17
CA VAL A 21 -11.80 -20.49 10.92
C VAL A 21 -13.04 -20.02 10.14
N THR A 22 -14.09 -19.58 10.82
CA THR A 22 -15.30 -19.06 10.18
C THR A 22 -15.11 -17.60 9.73
N PHE A 23 -14.39 -16.81 10.52
CA PHE A 23 -14.05 -15.42 10.20
C PHE A 23 -13.17 -15.31 8.94
N THR A 24 -12.13 -16.14 8.84
CA THR A 24 -11.26 -16.18 7.64
C THR A 24 -12.03 -16.58 6.38
N LYS A 25 -12.98 -17.53 6.48
CA LYS A 25 -13.89 -17.87 5.37
C LYS A 25 -14.78 -16.70 4.95
N GLN A 26 -15.27 -15.91 5.90
CA GLN A 26 -16.04 -14.69 5.62
C GLN A 26 -15.16 -13.63 4.93
N VAL A 27 -13.95 -13.39 5.42
CA VAL A 27 -12.99 -12.44 4.82
C VAL A 27 -12.64 -12.82 3.38
N VAL A 28 -12.35 -14.10 3.10
CA VAL A 28 -12.09 -14.57 1.72
C VAL A 28 -13.32 -14.40 0.82
N GLY A 29 -14.54 -14.58 1.37
CA GLY A 29 -15.80 -14.32 0.66
C GLY A 29 -15.96 -12.85 0.27
N GLU A 30 -15.59 -11.92 1.14
CA GLU A 30 -15.63 -10.47 0.87
C GLU A 30 -14.47 -10.03 -0.03
N LEU A 31 -13.26 -10.57 0.15
CA LEU A 31 -12.09 -10.28 -0.70
C LEU A 31 -12.32 -10.67 -2.16
N ARG A 32 -13.15 -11.69 -2.42
CA ARG A 32 -13.59 -12.05 -3.79
C ARG A 32 -14.51 -11.00 -4.44
N LYS A 33 -15.16 -10.14 -3.65
CA LYS A 33 -15.96 -9.02 -4.17
C LYS A 33 -15.09 -7.82 -4.55
N VAL A 34 -13.85 -7.78 -4.05
CA VAL A 34 -12.87 -6.77 -4.47
C VAL A 34 -12.59 -7.01 -5.94
N ARG A 35 -12.88 -5.99 -6.74
CA ARG A 35 -12.60 -6.00 -8.17
C ARG A 35 -11.08 -6.02 -8.33
N TRP A 36 -10.51 -7.20 -8.55
CA TRP A 36 -9.10 -7.30 -8.90
C TRP A 36 -8.89 -6.74 -10.31
N PRO A 37 -8.00 -5.77 -10.46
CA PRO A 37 -7.84 -5.05 -11.71
C PRO A 37 -7.30 -5.97 -12.80
N THR A 38 -7.71 -5.73 -14.04
CA THR A 38 -7.26 -6.54 -15.19
C THR A 38 -5.79 -6.25 -15.51
N ARG A 39 -5.06 -7.20 -16.10
CA ARG A 39 -3.64 -6.99 -16.49
C ARG A 39 -3.43 -5.71 -17.30
N LYS A 40 -4.42 -5.33 -18.11
CA LYS A 40 -4.40 -4.09 -18.90
C LYS A 40 -4.45 -2.84 -18.01
N GLU A 41 -5.33 -2.81 -17.02
CA GLU A 41 -5.41 -1.70 -16.05
C GLU A 41 -4.11 -1.54 -15.25
N LEU A 42 -3.52 -2.63 -14.76
CA LEU A 42 -2.24 -2.58 -14.04
C LEU A 42 -1.15 -1.94 -14.89
N VAL A 43 -1.05 -2.35 -16.16
CA VAL A 43 -0.04 -1.83 -17.09
C VAL A 43 -0.29 -0.35 -17.37
N THR A 44 -1.55 0.04 -17.64
CA THR A 44 -1.90 1.46 -17.86
C THR A 44 -1.52 2.32 -16.66
N TYR A 45 -1.86 1.90 -15.43
CA TYR A 45 -1.52 2.66 -14.23
C TYR A 45 0.00 2.73 -14.02
N THR A 46 0.71 1.64 -14.28
CA THR A 46 2.18 1.62 -14.19
C THR A 46 2.80 2.58 -15.20
N ILE A 47 2.32 2.61 -16.44
CA ILE A 47 2.80 3.52 -17.49
C ILE A 47 2.56 4.98 -17.09
N VAL A 48 1.37 5.31 -16.59
CA VAL A 48 1.05 6.68 -16.14
C VAL A 48 2.03 7.11 -15.04
N VAL A 49 2.30 6.25 -14.06
CA VAL A 49 3.26 6.54 -12.98
C VAL A 49 4.67 6.70 -13.54
N LEU A 50 5.11 5.85 -14.46
CA LEU A 50 6.43 5.95 -15.09
C LEU A 50 6.60 7.28 -15.84
N VAL A 51 5.60 7.69 -16.63
CA VAL A 51 5.63 8.98 -17.34
C VAL A 51 5.71 10.13 -16.35
N PHE A 52 4.90 10.09 -15.28
CA PHE A 52 4.95 11.10 -14.23
C PHE A 52 6.32 11.19 -13.55
N VAL A 53 6.93 10.06 -13.20
CA VAL A 53 8.27 10.00 -12.60
C VAL A 53 9.31 10.61 -13.55
N VAL A 54 9.26 10.29 -14.85
CA VAL A 54 10.19 10.86 -15.84
C VAL A 54 10.07 12.38 -15.92
N ILE A 55 8.85 12.92 -15.88
CA ILE A 55 8.61 14.37 -15.89
C ILE A 55 9.22 15.02 -14.64
N VAL A 56 8.99 14.44 -13.46
CA VAL A 56 9.54 14.98 -12.21
C VAL A 56 11.06 14.92 -12.21
N LEU A 57 11.65 13.81 -12.68
CA LEU A 57 13.11 13.70 -12.82
C LEU A 57 13.67 14.76 -13.76
N ALA A 58 13.04 14.98 -14.91
CA ALA A 58 13.46 16.02 -15.86
C ALA A 58 13.36 17.42 -15.23
N TYR A 59 12.27 17.71 -14.52
CA TYR A 59 12.08 18.99 -13.83
C TYR A 59 13.13 19.22 -12.75
N VAL A 60 13.36 18.24 -11.87
CA VAL A 60 14.37 18.34 -10.81
C VAL A 60 15.77 18.47 -11.41
N SER A 61 16.11 17.67 -12.43
CA SER A 61 17.42 17.75 -13.11
C SER A 61 17.66 19.12 -13.75
N LEU A 62 16.61 19.71 -14.35
CA LEU A 62 16.70 21.05 -14.93
C LEU A 62 16.95 22.10 -13.85
N LEU A 63 16.25 22.01 -12.72
CA LEU A 63 16.47 22.90 -11.59
C LEU A 63 17.87 22.74 -10.99
N ASP A 64 18.35 21.51 -10.80
CA ASP A 64 19.69 21.23 -10.29
C ASP A 64 20.77 21.86 -11.18
N PHE A 65 20.60 21.76 -12.51
CA PHE A 65 21.48 22.41 -13.47
C PHE A 65 21.44 23.94 -13.35
N ALA A 66 20.25 24.53 -13.29
CA ALA A 66 20.06 25.97 -13.14
C ALA A 66 20.67 26.51 -11.83
N PHE A 67 20.50 25.78 -10.73
CA PHE A 67 21.08 26.15 -9.43
C PHE A 67 22.60 26.01 -9.44
N GLY A 68 23.17 24.99 -10.09
CA GLY A 68 24.62 24.83 -10.21
C GLY A 68 25.30 26.01 -10.91
N GLU A 69 24.73 26.46 -12.03
CA GLU A 69 25.21 27.65 -12.72
C GLU A 69 24.99 28.93 -11.90
N ALA A 70 23.82 29.07 -11.26
CA ALA A 70 23.50 30.23 -10.43
C ALA A 70 24.46 30.38 -9.23
N VAL A 71 24.79 29.28 -8.54
CA VAL A 71 25.74 29.29 -7.41
C VAL A 71 27.15 29.61 -7.88
N THR A 72 27.58 29.07 -9.03
CA THR A 72 28.89 29.37 -9.62
C THR A 72 28.99 30.85 -9.97
N TRP A 73 27.96 31.40 -10.63
CA TRP A 73 27.88 32.82 -10.96
C TRP A 73 27.91 33.69 -9.69
N LEU A 74 27.13 33.31 -8.68
CA LEU A 74 27.09 34.01 -7.39
C LEU A 74 28.46 34.01 -6.72
N TYR A 75 29.11 32.86 -6.59
CA TYR A 75 30.45 32.78 -6.00
C TYR A 75 31.49 33.55 -6.82
N SER A 76 31.42 33.52 -8.15
CA SER A 76 32.34 34.29 -8.99
C SER A 76 32.17 35.81 -8.85
N THR A 77 30.93 36.25 -8.57
CA THR A 77 30.57 37.66 -8.41
C THR A 77 30.89 38.17 -7.01
N PHE A 78 30.64 37.37 -5.97
CA PHE A 78 30.79 37.78 -4.57
C PHE A 78 32.09 37.27 -3.89
N GLY A 79 32.67 36.17 -4.38
CA GLY A 79 33.78 35.45 -3.78
C GLY A 79 35.15 35.68 -4.45
N ARG A 80 35.28 36.69 -5.30
CA ARG A 80 36.59 37.16 -5.79
C ARG A 80 37.27 38.04 -4.74
N PRO A 81 38.30 37.57 -4.00
CA PRO A 81 39.41 38.46 -3.69
C PRO A 81 40.11 38.74 -5.02
N ALA A 82 40.00 39.97 -5.50
CA ALA A 82 40.83 40.45 -6.59
C ALA A 82 42.30 40.47 -6.10
N GLY A 83 43.00 39.34 -6.26
CA GLY A 83 44.43 39.23 -5.97
C GLY A 83 44.81 38.02 -5.12
N VAL A 84 44.92 36.84 -5.75
CA VAL A 84 46.08 35.93 -5.74
C VAL A 84 46.08 35.21 -7.09
#